data_AF-A0A4Z0MYD1-F1
#
_entry.id   AF-A0A4Z0MYD1-F1
#
_cell.length_a   1.000
_cell.length_b   1.000
_cell.length_c   1.000
_cell.angle_alpha   90.00
_cell.angle_beta   90.00
_cell.angle_gamma   90.00
#
_symmetry.space_group_name_H-M   'P 1'
#
loop_
_entity.id
_entity.type
_entity.pdbx_description
1 polymer ?
#
loop_
_entity_poly.entity_id
_entity_poly.type
_entity_poly.pdbx_seq_one_letter_code
_entity_poly.pdbx_strand_id
1 'polypeptide(L)'
;MADFTAKGHLITADVANAVQPALRLSAALKDTPRTDAEGTVMAAVRAIEHCNTWIAPTGGLRWYTFIDQYLTDGYTLTVFARRVVFDVFAAVRQYRPDHTPGASTPPELAVIEADILLDGGWGTRIDSPKTIAHVATLRGVYADHWLARRLAESDEILTSPATISTAFDEERRRVDARVNRLTRSRNAAIHGGTLSKEACATIADLAAVLAQDALNTSIWARVTGRPPEAYAISRADEHRQRIANLKNGGDLANLFTLTP
;
A
#
# COMPACT_ATOMS: atom_id res chain seq x y z
N MET A 1 30.36 11.04 -18.35
CA MET A 1 29.20 10.15 -18.13
C MET A 1 28.09 11.03 -17.57
N ALA A 2 26.86 10.87 -18.04
CA ALA A 2 25.75 11.69 -17.57
C ALA A 2 25.24 11.11 -16.24
N ASP A 3 25.40 11.89 -15.18
CA ASP A 3 25.00 11.55 -13.83
C ASP A 3 23.52 11.93 -13.62
N PHE A 4 22.71 10.97 -13.19
CA PHE A 4 21.28 11.20 -12.89
C PHE A 4 21.08 11.31 -11.38
N THR A 5 20.23 12.23 -10.93
CA THR A 5 19.93 12.43 -9.51
C THR A 5 18.59 11.80 -9.12
N ALA A 6 18.57 10.92 -8.11
CA ALA A 6 17.34 10.38 -7.52
C ALA A 6 17.16 10.96 -6.10
N LYS A 7 16.24 11.93 -5.91
CA LYS A 7 16.08 12.69 -4.65
C LYS A 7 17.41 13.22 -4.08
N GLY A 8 18.27 13.77 -4.95
CA GLY A 8 19.59 14.30 -4.56
C GLY A 8 20.72 13.27 -4.47
N HIS A 9 20.46 11.98 -4.71
CA HIS A 9 21.49 10.95 -4.77
C HIS A 9 22.07 10.80 -6.18
N LEU A 10 23.40 10.80 -6.26
CA LEU A 10 24.16 10.56 -7.49
C LEU A 10 24.07 9.08 -7.91
N ILE A 11 23.52 8.80 -9.09
CA ILE A 11 23.50 7.46 -9.66
C ILE A 11 24.75 7.23 -10.51
N THR A 12 25.76 6.59 -9.93
CA THR A 12 26.99 6.20 -10.65
C THR A 12 26.76 4.94 -11.50
N ALA A 13 27.71 4.61 -12.38
CA ALA A 13 27.68 3.36 -13.15
C ALA A 13 27.64 2.11 -12.26
N ASP A 14 28.35 2.12 -11.12
CA ASP A 14 28.34 1.01 -10.17
C ASP A 14 26.99 0.84 -9.49
N VAL A 15 26.36 1.95 -9.07
CA VAL A 15 24.99 1.92 -8.52
C VAL A 15 24.02 1.42 -9.58
N ALA A 16 24.12 1.91 -10.81
CA ALA A 16 23.28 1.47 -11.93
C ALA A 16 23.41 -0.05 -12.16
N ASN A 17 24.63 -0.58 -12.20
CA ASN A 17 24.89 -2.01 -12.33
C ASN A 17 24.35 -2.81 -11.15
N ALA A 18 24.50 -2.30 -9.92
CA ALA A 18 24.04 -2.96 -8.71
C ALA A 18 22.50 -3.04 -8.62
N VAL A 19 21.75 -2.08 -9.19
CA VAL A 19 20.28 -2.10 -9.18
C VAL A 19 19.65 -2.90 -10.33
N GLN A 20 20.41 -3.21 -11.39
CA GLN A 20 19.91 -3.95 -12.56
C GLN A 20 19.13 -5.23 -12.21
N PRO A 21 19.59 -6.10 -11.28
CA PRO A 21 18.85 -7.30 -10.92
C PRO A 21 17.45 -7.00 -10.37
N ALA A 22 17.32 -5.97 -9.53
CA ALA A 22 16.02 -5.56 -8.98
C ALA A 22 15.12 -4.93 -10.05
N LEU A 23 15.69 -4.14 -10.97
CA LEU A 23 14.95 -3.57 -12.10
C LEU A 23 14.42 -4.64 -13.05
N ARG A 24 15.18 -5.71 -13.30
CA ARG A 24 14.72 -6.86 -14.11
C ARG A 24 13.54 -7.59 -13.47
N LEU A 25 13.59 -7.81 -12.15
CA LEU A 25 12.47 -8.41 -11.42
C LEU A 25 11.25 -7.48 -11.40
N SER A 26 11.46 -6.16 -11.30
CA SER A 26 10.38 -5.17 -11.39
C SER A 26 9.74 -5.16 -12.78
N ALA A 27 10.54 -5.23 -13.86
CA ALA A 27 10.06 -5.33 -15.23
C ALA A 27 9.25 -6.62 -15.42
N ALA A 28 9.81 -7.77 -15.01
CA ALA A 28 9.11 -9.06 -15.11
C ALA A 28 7.75 -9.05 -14.39
N LEU A 29 7.66 -8.41 -13.22
CA LEU A 29 6.39 -8.27 -12.50
C LEU A 29 5.39 -7.35 -13.23
N LYS A 30 5.87 -6.28 -13.88
CA LYS A 30 5.03 -5.32 -14.64
C LYS A 30 4.56 -5.88 -15.97
N ASP A 31 5.39 -6.68 -16.62
CA ASP A 31 5.14 -7.26 -17.92
C ASP A 31 4.18 -8.46 -17.84
N THR A 32 3.97 -9.02 -16.64
CA THR A 32 2.94 -10.03 -16.42
C THR A 32 1.55 -9.47 -16.74
N PRO A 33 0.76 -10.13 -17.61
CA PRO A 33 -0.60 -9.68 -17.91
C PRO A 33 -1.47 -9.57 -16.67
N ARG A 34 -2.22 -8.48 -16.52
CA ARG A 34 -3.13 -8.27 -15.37
C ARG A 34 -4.20 -9.36 -15.24
N THR A 35 -4.54 -10.04 -16.34
CA THR A 35 -5.51 -11.14 -16.38
C THR A 35 -4.90 -12.47 -15.91
N ASP A 36 -3.58 -12.54 -15.74
CA ASP A 36 -2.85 -13.71 -15.28
C ASP A 36 -2.45 -13.57 -13.81
N ALA A 37 -3.40 -13.94 -12.93
CA ALA A 37 -3.19 -13.91 -11.49
C ALA A 37 -2.12 -14.89 -11.02
N GLU A 38 -2.00 -16.06 -11.66
CA GLU A 38 -1.00 -17.07 -11.32
C GLU A 38 0.40 -16.58 -11.66
N GLY A 39 0.60 -16.09 -12.90
CA GLY A 39 1.85 -15.46 -13.31
C GLY A 39 2.24 -14.30 -12.41
N THR A 40 1.26 -13.49 -11.97
CA THR A 40 1.51 -12.33 -11.09
C THR A 40 2.00 -12.80 -9.73
N VAL A 41 1.34 -13.79 -9.14
CA VAL A 41 1.75 -14.38 -7.85
C VAL A 41 3.14 -14.98 -7.96
N MET A 42 3.44 -15.73 -9.02
CA MET A 42 4.74 -16.38 -9.19
C MET A 42 5.87 -15.38 -9.43
N ALA A 43 5.65 -14.35 -10.24
CA ALA A 43 6.61 -13.26 -10.45
C ALA A 43 6.87 -12.50 -9.14
N ALA A 44 5.82 -12.20 -8.37
CA ALA A 44 5.92 -11.54 -7.08
C ALA A 44 6.69 -12.37 -6.05
N VAL A 45 6.37 -13.65 -5.90
CA VAL A 45 7.08 -14.58 -5.01
C VAL A 45 8.56 -14.62 -5.36
N ARG A 46 8.90 -14.78 -6.63
CA ARG A 46 10.29 -14.80 -7.09
C ARG A 46 11.03 -13.51 -6.72
N ALA A 47 10.39 -12.35 -6.90
CA ALA A 47 10.97 -11.07 -6.53
C ALA A 47 11.23 -10.96 -5.02
N ILE A 48 10.26 -11.38 -4.19
CA ILE A 48 10.37 -11.38 -2.72
C ILE A 48 11.51 -12.31 -2.27
N GLU A 49 11.60 -13.52 -2.82
CA GLU A 49 12.64 -14.49 -2.48
C GLU A 49 14.05 -13.97 -2.83
N HIS A 50 14.22 -13.35 -4.00
CA HIS A 50 15.48 -12.70 -4.33
C HIS A 50 15.82 -11.54 -3.38
N CYS A 51 14.85 -10.69 -3.04
CA CYS A 51 15.08 -9.61 -2.08
C CYS A 51 15.46 -10.15 -0.69
N ASN A 52 14.83 -11.23 -0.23
CA ASN A 52 15.20 -11.91 1.00
C ASN A 52 16.67 -12.35 0.99
N THR A 53 17.19 -12.91 -0.12
CA THR A 53 18.62 -13.26 -0.21
C THR A 53 19.56 -12.06 -0.16
N TRP A 54 19.12 -10.89 -0.62
CA TRP A 54 19.92 -9.66 -0.56
C TRP A 54 19.90 -8.99 0.82
N ILE A 55 18.78 -9.11 1.53
CA ILE A 55 18.56 -8.48 2.83
C ILE A 55 19.05 -9.37 3.98
N ALA A 56 18.96 -10.69 3.85
CA ALA A 56 19.39 -11.67 4.85
C ALA A 56 20.37 -12.70 4.23
N PRO A 57 21.62 -12.32 3.93
CA PRO A 57 22.55 -13.16 3.16
C PRO A 57 23.05 -14.41 3.92
N THR A 58 23.05 -14.42 5.26
CA THR A 58 23.51 -15.54 6.09
C THR A 58 22.41 -16.60 6.29
N GLY A 59 22.02 -17.26 5.20
CA GLY A 59 21.09 -18.40 5.21
C GLY A 59 19.66 -18.10 4.78
N GLY A 60 19.32 -16.82 4.58
CA GLY A 60 17.96 -16.38 4.27
C GLY A 60 16.99 -16.56 5.44
N LEU A 61 16.04 -15.64 5.60
CA LEU A 61 14.89 -15.94 6.43
C LEU A 61 14.02 -16.97 5.70
N ARG A 62 13.19 -17.71 6.44
CA ARG A 62 12.03 -18.34 5.79
C ARG A 62 11.24 -17.21 5.12
N TRP A 63 10.91 -17.35 3.84
CA TRP A 63 10.38 -16.22 3.06
C TRP A 63 9.11 -15.59 3.66
N TYR A 64 8.27 -16.36 4.36
CA TYR A 64 7.12 -15.83 5.10
C TYR A 64 7.52 -15.03 6.35
N THR A 65 8.63 -15.38 7.01
CA THR A 65 9.24 -14.58 8.09
C THR A 65 9.79 -13.27 7.55
N PHE A 66 10.39 -13.28 6.34
CA PHE A 66 10.82 -12.06 5.67
C PHE A 66 9.64 -11.11 5.39
N ILE A 67 8.52 -11.64 4.88
CA ILE A 67 7.31 -10.85 4.66
C ILE A 67 6.81 -10.24 5.96
N ASP A 68 6.65 -11.06 7.00
CA ASP A 68 6.15 -10.63 8.30
C ASP A 68 7.02 -9.54 8.93
N GLN A 69 8.34 -9.73 8.90
CA GLN A 69 9.30 -8.84 9.54
C GLN A 69 9.46 -7.49 8.83
N TYR A 70 9.38 -7.45 7.50
CA TYR A 70 9.76 -6.26 6.73
C TYR A 70 8.64 -5.62 5.92
N LEU A 71 7.60 -6.37 5.53
CA LEU A 71 6.65 -5.90 4.51
C LEU A 71 5.22 -5.74 5.04
N THR A 72 4.79 -6.60 5.96
CA THR A 72 3.38 -6.65 6.35
C THR A 72 2.91 -5.36 7.05
N ASP A 73 3.73 -4.76 7.92
CA ASP A 73 3.36 -3.51 8.61
C ASP A 73 3.12 -2.35 7.65
N GLY A 74 4.05 -2.13 6.71
CA GLY A 74 3.93 -1.07 5.69
C GLY A 74 2.74 -1.29 4.75
N TYR A 75 2.49 -2.55 4.38
CA TYR A 75 1.32 -2.90 3.58
C TYR A 75 0.02 -2.63 4.35
N THR A 76 -0.08 -3.03 5.62
CA THR A 76 -1.27 -2.81 6.46
C THR A 76 -1.57 -1.33 6.63
N LEU A 77 -0.56 -0.49 6.90
CA LEU A 77 -0.71 0.97 6.91
C LEU A 77 -1.31 1.49 5.59
N THR A 78 -0.79 1.00 4.47
CA THR A 78 -1.24 1.42 3.13
C THR A 78 -2.68 1.03 2.85
N VAL A 79 -3.09 -0.21 3.13
CA VAL A 79 -4.48 -0.65 2.87
C VAL A 79 -5.47 0.01 3.82
N PHE A 80 -5.08 0.22 5.08
CA PHE A 80 -5.92 0.93 6.04
C PHE A 80 -6.13 2.39 5.63
N ALA A 81 -5.07 3.09 5.23
CA ALA A 81 -5.15 4.44 4.69
C ALA A 81 -6.05 4.52 3.45
N ARG A 82 -5.86 3.59 2.50
CA ARG A 82 -6.67 3.54 1.25
C ARG A 82 -8.15 3.35 1.51
N ARG A 83 -8.54 2.56 2.53
CA ARG A 83 -9.95 2.37 2.89
C ARG A 83 -10.63 3.71 3.17
N VAL A 84 -10.01 4.54 4.01
CA VAL A 84 -10.55 5.84 4.41
C VAL A 84 -10.55 6.82 3.23
N VAL A 85 -9.45 6.90 2.49
CA VAL A 85 -9.31 7.78 1.32
C VAL A 85 -10.33 7.43 0.23
N PHE A 86 -10.58 6.14 0.01
CA PHE A 86 -11.49 5.68 -1.04
C PHE A 86 -12.94 6.09 -0.78
N ASP A 87 -13.42 6.04 0.46
CA ASP A 87 -14.80 6.44 0.78
C ASP A 87 -15.03 7.93 0.48
N VAL A 88 -14.04 8.78 0.79
CA VAL A 88 -14.06 10.22 0.47
C VAL A 88 -13.99 10.46 -1.03
N PHE A 89 -13.09 9.77 -1.73
CA PHE A 89 -13.01 9.86 -3.19
C PHE A 89 -14.30 9.43 -3.88
N ALA A 90 -14.89 8.31 -3.44
CA ALA A 90 -16.13 7.80 -3.99
C ALA A 90 -17.27 8.81 -3.83
N ALA A 91 -17.40 9.40 -2.64
CA ALA A 91 -18.36 10.47 -2.39
C ALA A 91 -18.13 11.66 -3.33
N VAL A 92 -16.92 12.21 -3.37
CA VAL A 92 -16.67 13.46 -4.12
C VAL A 92 -16.71 13.27 -5.64
N ARG A 93 -16.24 12.13 -6.16
CA ARG A 93 -15.95 11.97 -7.61
C ARG A 93 -16.78 10.91 -8.33
N GLN A 94 -17.38 9.96 -7.62
CA GLN A 94 -18.05 8.82 -8.26
C GLN A 94 -19.57 8.84 -8.11
N TYR A 95 -20.07 9.33 -6.98
CA TYR A 95 -21.48 9.20 -6.62
C TYR A 95 -22.10 10.56 -6.33
N ARG A 96 -23.40 10.72 -6.60
CA ARG A 96 -24.15 11.92 -6.24
C ARG A 96 -25.08 11.61 -5.08
N PRO A 97 -25.30 12.56 -4.13
CA PRO A 97 -26.24 12.34 -3.04
C PRO A 97 -27.68 12.15 -3.55
N ASP A 98 -28.06 12.91 -4.58
CA ASP A 98 -29.35 12.84 -5.25
C ASP A 98 -29.16 12.68 -6.76
N HIS A 99 -29.88 11.71 -7.35
CA HIS A 99 -29.87 11.38 -8.77
C HIS A 99 -31.14 11.84 -9.51
N THR A 100 -32.07 12.51 -8.83
CA THR A 100 -33.29 13.01 -9.47
C THR A 100 -32.96 14.08 -10.52
N PRO A 101 -33.73 14.14 -11.63
CA PRO A 101 -33.49 15.15 -12.67
C PRO A 101 -33.57 16.57 -12.11
N GLY A 102 -32.51 17.36 -12.33
CA GLY A 102 -32.44 18.74 -11.85
C GLY A 102 -31.98 18.92 -10.41
N ALA A 103 -31.63 17.84 -9.70
CA ALA A 103 -31.06 17.92 -8.35
C ALA A 103 -29.79 18.79 -8.35
N SER A 104 -29.76 19.78 -7.47
CA SER A 104 -28.57 20.61 -7.25
C SER A 104 -27.49 19.77 -6.56
N THR A 105 -26.24 19.92 -6.99
CA THR A 105 -25.11 19.33 -6.27
C THR A 105 -24.88 20.14 -4.99
N PRO A 106 -24.80 19.50 -3.81
CA PRO A 106 -24.51 20.21 -2.57
C PRO A 106 -23.18 20.99 -2.67
N PRO A 107 -23.14 22.28 -2.28
CA PRO A 107 -21.96 23.12 -2.43
C PRO A 107 -20.75 22.61 -1.65
N GLU A 108 -20.99 21.87 -0.55
CA GLU A 108 -19.95 21.23 0.26
C GLU A 108 -19.08 20.29 -0.58
N LEU A 109 -19.65 19.59 -1.57
CA LEU A 109 -18.87 18.68 -2.42
C LEU A 109 -17.82 19.41 -3.24
N ALA A 110 -18.15 20.57 -3.79
CA ALA A 110 -17.20 21.37 -4.56
C ALA A 110 -16.09 21.95 -3.68
N VAL A 111 -16.41 22.33 -2.43
CA VAL A 111 -15.43 22.82 -1.46
C VAL A 111 -14.47 21.70 -1.05
N ILE A 112 -15.01 20.53 -0.72
CA ILE A 112 -14.20 19.36 -0.35
C ILE A 112 -13.33 18.94 -1.53
N GLU A 113 -13.89 18.90 -2.74
CA GLU A 113 -13.16 18.61 -3.96
C GLU A 113 -11.97 19.55 -4.16
N ALA A 114 -12.19 20.86 -4.06
CA ALA A 114 -11.11 21.84 -4.21
C ALA A 114 -10.02 21.72 -3.13
N ASP A 115 -10.36 21.27 -1.92
CA ASP A 115 -9.39 21.12 -0.83
C ASP A 115 -8.53 19.84 -0.98
N ILE A 116 -9.14 18.73 -1.39
CA ILE A 116 -8.47 17.43 -1.47
C ILE A 116 -7.79 17.18 -2.82
N LEU A 117 -8.09 17.97 -3.86
CA LEU A 117 -7.46 17.80 -5.15
C LEU A 117 -6.17 18.61 -5.24
N LEU A 118 -5.12 17.95 -5.73
CA LEU A 118 -3.85 18.57 -6.07
C LEU A 118 -3.78 18.75 -7.59
N ASP A 119 -3.59 20.00 -8.02
CA ASP A 119 -3.25 20.33 -9.40
C ASP A 119 -1.80 19.94 -9.67
N GLY A 120 -1.59 18.73 -10.16
CA GLY A 120 -0.31 18.24 -10.65
C GLY A 120 -0.36 18.10 -12.16
N GLY A 121 0.63 18.63 -12.89
CA GLY A 121 0.68 18.65 -14.36
C GLY A 121 0.59 17.30 -15.10
N TRP A 122 0.47 16.17 -14.39
CA TRP A 122 0.19 14.83 -14.93
C TRP A 122 -1.11 14.24 -14.36
N GLY A 123 -2.18 15.03 -14.34
CA GLY A 123 -3.52 14.63 -13.93
C GLY A 123 -3.85 14.96 -12.47
N THR A 124 -5.15 15.01 -12.19
CA THR A 124 -5.71 15.29 -10.86
C THR A 124 -5.27 14.23 -9.84
N ARG A 125 -4.64 14.66 -8.74
CA ARG A 125 -4.24 13.78 -7.62
C ARG A 125 -5.04 14.12 -6.37
N ILE A 126 -5.11 13.17 -5.43
CA ILE A 126 -5.78 13.37 -4.14
C ILE A 126 -4.74 13.57 -3.05
N ASP A 127 -4.87 14.66 -2.30
CA ASP A 127 -4.20 14.90 -1.03
C ASP A 127 -4.82 13.98 0.04
N SER A 128 -4.26 12.77 0.15
CA SER A 128 -4.77 11.71 1.03
C SER A 128 -4.84 12.14 2.51
N PRO A 129 -3.85 12.85 3.08
CA PRO A 129 -3.96 13.42 4.43
C PRO A 129 -5.21 14.26 4.67
N LYS A 130 -5.60 15.09 3.70
CA LYS A 130 -6.74 16.00 3.87
C LYS A 130 -8.09 15.29 3.83
N THR A 131 -8.20 14.12 3.20
CA THR A 131 -9.50 13.46 3.01
C THR A 131 -10.19 13.12 4.33
N ILE A 132 -9.41 12.77 5.35
CA ILE A 132 -9.90 12.32 6.65
C ILE A 132 -10.79 13.38 7.32
N ALA A 133 -10.42 14.65 7.23
CA ALA A 133 -11.14 15.76 7.86
C ALA A 133 -12.57 15.93 7.31
N HIS A 134 -12.86 15.39 6.12
CA HIS A 134 -14.12 15.58 5.42
C HIS A 134 -15.13 14.44 5.61
N VAL A 135 -14.74 13.33 6.26
CA VAL A 135 -15.59 12.14 6.41
C VAL A 135 -16.91 12.47 7.12
N ALA A 136 -16.84 13.20 8.24
CA ALA A 136 -18.02 13.60 9.01
C ALA A 136 -18.99 14.49 8.20
N THR A 137 -18.45 15.46 7.45
CA THR A 137 -19.23 16.33 6.57
C THR A 137 -19.91 15.54 5.47
N LEU A 138 -19.16 14.64 4.80
CA LEU A 138 -19.70 13.79 3.74
C LEU A 138 -20.78 12.85 4.26
N ARG A 139 -20.65 12.31 5.47
CA ARG A 139 -21.72 11.51 6.09
C ARG A 139 -23.03 12.30 6.17
N GLY A 140 -22.97 13.59 6.52
CA GLY A 140 -24.14 14.47 6.54
C GLY A 140 -24.72 14.72 5.15
N VAL A 141 -23.86 15.02 4.17
CA VAL A 141 -24.27 15.27 2.77
C VAL A 141 -24.96 14.04 2.15
N TYR A 142 -24.50 12.84 2.49
CA TYR A 142 -25.02 11.57 1.96
C TYR A 142 -26.05 10.90 2.87
N ALA A 143 -26.66 11.58 3.85
CA ALA A 143 -27.49 10.96 4.89
C ALA A 143 -28.60 10.00 4.35
N ASP A 144 -29.23 10.35 3.22
CA ASP A 144 -30.29 9.55 2.59
C ASP A 144 -29.79 8.64 1.44
N HIS A 145 -28.47 8.43 1.34
CA HIS A 145 -27.83 7.68 0.28
C HIS A 145 -27.14 6.41 0.82
N TRP A 146 -26.98 5.36 0.00
CA TRP A 146 -26.38 4.08 0.44
C TRP A 146 -24.93 4.23 0.94
N LEU A 147 -24.22 5.30 0.54
CA LEU A 147 -22.89 5.64 1.05
C LEU A 147 -22.88 6.11 2.50
N ALA A 148 -24.01 6.58 3.04
CA ALA A 148 -24.12 7.06 4.43
C ALA A 148 -23.53 6.05 5.41
N ARG A 149 -23.85 4.76 5.22
CA ARG A 149 -23.37 3.68 6.08
C ARG A 149 -21.84 3.55 6.03
N ARG A 150 -21.24 3.58 4.83
CA ARG A 150 -19.78 3.45 4.70
C ARG A 150 -19.05 4.66 5.30
N LEU A 151 -19.58 5.86 5.08
CA LEU A 151 -19.05 7.09 5.67
C LEU A 151 -19.22 7.11 7.19
N ALA A 152 -20.32 6.58 7.72
CA ALA A 152 -20.52 6.43 9.16
C ALA A 152 -19.55 5.43 9.79
N GLU A 153 -19.29 4.29 9.15
CA GLU A 153 -18.27 3.33 9.60
C GLU A 153 -16.87 3.96 9.60
N SER A 154 -16.53 4.70 8.54
CA SER A 154 -15.25 5.42 8.46
C SER A 154 -15.15 6.51 9.53
N ASP A 155 -16.22 7.28 9.77
CA ASP A 155 -16.25 8.29 10.85
C ASP A 155 -16.03 7.63 12.23
N GLU A 156 -16.76 6.55 12.54
CA GLU A 156 -16.65 5.82 13.81
C GLU A 156 -15.24 5.24 14.04
N ILE A 157 -14.63 4.67 13.00
CA ILE A 157 -13.25 4.17 13.05
C ILE A 157 -12.30 5.29 13.45
N LEU A 158 -12.52 6.52 12.99
CA LEU A 158 -11.61 7.65 13.16
C LEU A 158 -11.89 8.47 14.44
N THR A 159 -12.96 8.18 15.17
CA THR A 159 -13.39 8.93 16.37
C THR A 159 -12.42 8.85 17.54
N SER A 160 -11.69 7.74 17.71
CA SER A 160 -10.84 7.54 18.89
C SER A 160 -9.64 6.62 18.63
N PRO A 161 -8.55 6.75 19.39
CA PRO A 161 -7.42 5.81 19.31
C PRO A 161 -7.84 4.34 19.50
N ALA A 162 -8.83 4.08 20.34
CA ALA A 162 -9.33 2.72 20.60
C ALA A 162 -10.01 2.12 19.35
N THR A 163 -10.92 2.87 18.70
CA THR A 163 -11.61 2.42 17.48
C THR A 163 -10.64 2.28 16.31
N ILE A 164 -9.67 3.20 16.17
CA ILE A 164 -8.56 3.09 15.20
C ILE A 164 -7.76 1.82 15.44
N SER A 165 -7.35 1.56 16.69
CA SER A 165 -6.56 0.39 17.07
C SER A 165 -7.28 -0.92 16.72
N THR A 166 -8.55 -1.05 17.11
CA THR A 166 -9.35 -2.25 16.81
C THR A 166 -9.53 -2.44 15.29
N ALA A 167 -9.81 -1.37 14.55
CA ALA A 167 -9.97 -1.45 13.11
C ALA A 167 -8.65 -1.79 12.39
N PHE A 168 -7.52 -1.26 12.88
CA PHE A 168 -6.20 -1.58 12.35
C PHE A 168 -5.84 -3.05 12.60
N ASP A 169 -6.12 -3.57 13.79
CA ASP A 169 -5.85 -4.98 14.13
C ASP A 169 -6.73 -5.95 13.32
N GLU A 170 -7.97 -5.58 13.02
CA GLU A 170 -8.82 -6.31 12.07
C GLU A 170 -8.21 -6.31 10.66
N GLU A 171 -7.72 -5.17 10.19
CA GLU A 171 -7.06 -5.10 8.88
C GLU A 171 -5.77 -5.92 8.85
N ARG A 172 -4.96 -5.89 9.92
CA ARG A 172 -3.78 -6.76 10.05
C ARG A 172 -4.16 -8.23 9.94
N ARG A 173 -5.20 -8.69 10.66
CA ARG A 173 -5.67 -10.08 10.58
C ARG A 173 -6.08 -10.47 9.15
N ARG A 174 -6.68 -9.56 8.39
CA ARG A 174 -7.03 -9.81 6.97
C ARG A 174 -5.79 -9.91 6.09
N VAL A 175 -4.80 -9.05 6.32
CA VAL A 175 -3.52 -9.11 5.61
C VAL A 175 -2.81 -10.43 5.91
N ASP A 176 -2.73 -10.84 7.18
CA ASP A 176 -2.11 -12.11 7.59
C ASP A 176 -2.81 -13.31 6.93
N ALA A 177 -4.13 -13.30 6.84
CA ALA A 177 -4.89 -14.34 6.15
C ALA A 177 -4.53 -14.43 4.66
N ARG A 178 -4.28 -13.30 3.99
CA ARG A 178 -3.86 -13.24 2.58
C ARG A 178 -2.39 -13.65 2.41
N VAL A 179 -1.50 -13.28 3.32
CA VAL A 179 -0.10 -13.76 3.34
C VAL A 179 -0.07 -15.28 3.53
N ASN A 180 -0.91 -15.83 4.41
CA ASN A 180 -1.05 -17.27 4.58
C ASN A 180 -1.55 -17.99 3.32
N ARG A 181 -2.46 -17.36 2.55
CA ARG A 181 -2.89 -17.88 1.24
C ARG A 181 -1.73 -17.85 0.23
N LEU A 182 -1.02 -16.73 0.14
CA LEU A 182 0.19 -16.61 -0.69
C LEU A 182 1.20 -17.71 -0.36
N THR A 183 1.36 -18.02 0.92
CA THR A 183 2.24 -19.08 1.37
C THR A 183 1.86 -20.46 0.89
N ARG A 184 0.56 -20.77 0.96
CA ARG A 184 0.07 -22.04 0.42
C ARG A 184 0.23 -22.11 -1.10
N SER A 185 -0.09 -21.04 -1.83
CA SER A 185 0.09 -20.99 -3.29
C SER A 185 1.55 -21.20 -3.70
N ARG A 186 2.49 -20.52 -3.05
CA ARG A 186 3.92 -20.69 -3.28
C ARG A 186 4.39 -22.13 -3.01
N ASN A 187 3.96 -22.72 -1.90
CA ASN A 187 4.34 -24.08 -1.55
C ASN A 187 3.75 -25.11 -2.53
N ALA A 188 2.50 -24.93 -2.97
CA ALA A 188 1.92 -25.75 -4.01
C ALA A 188 2.75 -25.67 -5.30
N ALA A 189 3.10 -24.46 -5.76
CA ALA A 189 3.88 -24.27 -6.97
C ALA A 189 5.23 -25.00 -6.96
N ILE A 190 5.95 -25.00 -5.83
CA ILE A 190 7.29 -25.59 -5.72
C ILE A 190 7.26 -27.10 -5.54
N HIS A 191 6.23 -27.62 -4.87
CA HIS A 191 6.11 -29.06 -4.60
C HIS A 191 5.25 -29.79 -5.64
N GLY A 192 4.93 -29.16 -6.77
CA GLY A 192 4.13 -29.76 -7.85
C GLY A 192 2.65 -29.91 -7.52
N GLY A 193 2.15 -29.17 -6.54
CA GLY A 193 0.72 -29.09 -6.21
C GLY A 193 -0.06 -28.16 -7.15
N THR A 194 -1.38 -28.30 -7.15
CA THR A 194 -2.27 -27.48 -7.98
C THR A 194 -2.34 -26.04 -7.49
N LEU A 195 -2.04 -25.10 -8.37
CA LEU A 195 -2.35 -23.68 -8.20
C LEU A 195 -3.80 -23.45 -8.66
N SER A 196 -4.63 -22.86 -7.79
CA SER A 196 -5.97 -22.40 -8.18
C SER A 196 -5.90 -20.96 -8.66
N LYS A 197 -6.38 -20.74 -9.88
CA LYS A 197 -6.51 -19.41 -10.48
C LYS A 197 -7.34 -18.47 -9.62
N GLU A 198 -8.43 -18.95 -9.06
CA GLU A 198 -9.32 -18.20 -8.18
C GLU A 198 -8.62 -17.83 -6.88
N ALA A 199 -7.88 -18.77 -6.29
CA ALA A 199 -7.09 -18.51 -5.08
C ALA A 199 -6.03 -17.43 -5.36
N CYS A 200 -5.29 -17.55 -6.47
CA CYS A 200 -4.31 -16.56 -6.92
C CYS A 200 -4.94 -15.19 -7.18
N ALA A 201 -6.13 -15.12 -7.79
CA ALA A 201 -6.84 -13.87 -8.02
C ALA A 201 -7.11 -13.09 -6.72
N THR A 202 -7.40 -13.78 -5.61
CA THR A 202 -7.64 -13.11 -4.32
C THR A 202 -6.39 -12.48 -3.68
N ILE A 203 -5.19 -12.87 -4.13
CA ILE A 203 -3.91 -12.46 -3.54
C ILE A 203 -2.96 -11.76 -4.51
N ALA A 204 -3.26 -11.73 -5.81
CA ALA A 204 -2.37 -11.18 -6.84
C ALA A 204 -1.95 -9.72 -6.54
N ASP A 205 -2.90 -8.86 -6.21
CA ASP A 205 -2.61 -7.45 -5.87
C ASP A 205 -1.72 -7.32 -4.63
N LEU A 206 -2.00 -8.10 -3.58
CA LEU A 206 -1.19 -8.11 -2.37
C LEU A 206 0.23 -8.59 -2.69
N ALA A 207 0.36 -9.68 -3.42
CA ALA A 207 1.66 -10.23 -3.81
C ALA A 207 2.47 -9.20 -4.62
N ALA A 208 1.84 -8.56 -5.61
CA ALA A 208 2.48 -7.54 -6.44
C ALA A 208 2.95 -6.33 -5.63
N VAL A 209 2.14 -5.83 -4.69
CA VAL A 209 2.53 -4.69 -3.84
C VAL A 209 3.67 -5.07 -2.89
N LEU A 210 3.60 -6.23 -2.23
CA LEU A 210 4.68 -6.71 -1.35
C LEU A 210 6.00 -6.88 -2.13
N ALA A 211 5.93 -7.45 -3.34
CA ALA A 211 7.10 -7.60 -4.21
C ALA A 211 7.67 -6.24 -4.63
N GLN A 212 6.83 -5.28 -5.00
CA GLN A 212 7.28 -3.92 -5.33
C GLN A 212 7.94 -3.24 -4.14
N ASP A 213 7.39 -3.38 -2.92
CA ASP A 213 8.00 -2.78 -1.73
C ASP A 213 9.35 -3.42 -1.39
N ALA A 214 9.48 -4.75 -1.51
CA ALA A 214 10.75 -5.45 -1.32
C ALA A 214 11.81 -5.01 -2.35
N LEU A 215 11.41 -4.89 -3.63
CA LEU A 215 12.28 -4.40 -4.71
C LEU A 215 12.69 -2.94 -4.49
N ASN A 216 11.74 -2.07 -4.13
CA ASN A 216 12.03 -0.67 -3.84
C ASN A 216 12.98 -0.51 -2.65
N THR A 217 12.79 -1.31 -1.59
CA THR A 217 13.72 -1.35 -0.45
C THR A 217 15.13 -1.72 -0.90
N SER A 218 15.24 -2.74 -1.75
CA SER A 218 16.52 -3.21 -2.30
C SER A 218 17.19 -2.19 -3.21
N ILE A 219 16.42 -1.45 -4.02
CA ILE A 219 16.90 -0.38 -4.90
C ILE A 219 17.39 0.79 -4.07
N TRP A 220 16.58 1.28 -3.12
CA TRP A 220 16.93 2.45 -2.31
C TRP A 220 18.10 2.20 -1.36
N ALA A 221 18.26 0.99 -0.83
CA ALA A 221 19.47 0.64 -0.09
C ALA A 221 20.73 0.88 -0.94
N ARG A 222 20.73 0.44 -2.20
CA ARG A 222 21.85 0.63 -3.14
C ARG A 222 22.03 2.10 -3.54
N VAL A 223 20.94 2.81 -3.86
CA VAL A 223 20.98 4.23 -4.23
C VAL A 223 21.53 5.10 -3.10
N THR A 224 21.20 4.75 -1.85
CA THR A 224 21.66 5.49 -0.66
C THR A 224 23.01 4.98 -0.12
N GLY A 225 23.61 3.97 -0.74
CA GLY A 225 24.86 3.36 -0.27
C GLY A 225 24.75 2.66 1.09
N ARG A 226 23.54 2.32 1.53
CA ARG A 226 23.29 1.64 2.82
C ARG A 226 23.30 0.11 2.65
N PRO A 227 23.80 -0.64 3.64
CA PRO A 227 23.63 -2.10 3.66
C PRO A 227 22.14 -2.47 3.53
N PRO A 228 21.75 -3.42 2.65
CA PRO A 228 20.34 -3.77 2.43
C PRO A 228 19.59 -4.15 3.70
N GLU A 229 20.21 -4.93 4.59
CA GLU A 229 19.64 -5.31 5.88
C GLU A 229 19.34 -4.10 6.76
N ALA A 230 20.32 -3.22 6.95
CA ALA A 230 20.19 -2.04 7.78
C ALA A 230 19.12 -1.06 7.24
N TYR A 231 18.98 -0.97 5.91
CA TYR A 231 17.93 -0.17 5.29
C TYR A 231 16.54 -0.79 5.52
N ALA A 232 16.40 -2.10 5.35
CA ALA A 232 15.14 -2.82 5.58
C ALA A 232 14.69 -2.77 7.05
N ILE A 233 15.61 -2.96 8.00
CA ILE A 233 15.34 -2.84 9.45
C ILE A 233 14.85 -1.43 9.77
N SER A 234 15.55 -0.41 9.29
CA SER A 234 15.19 1.00 9.52
C SER A 234 13.79 1.33 8.99
N ARG A 235 13.40 0.82 7.82
CA ARG A 235 12.03 0.99 7.31
C ARG A 235 10.99 0.23 8.14
N ALA A 236 11.30 -0.98 8.57
CA ALA A 236 10.40 -1.76 9.42
C ALA A 236 10.20 -1.10 10.80
N ASP A 237 11.27 -0.55 11.39
CA ASP A 237 11.20 0.23 12.63
C ASP A 237 10.31 1.48 12.46
N GLU A 238 10.46 2.21 11.34
CA GLU A 238 9.60 3.36 11.03
C GLU A 238 8.12 2.97 10.96
N HIS A 239 7.79 1.90 10.23
CA HIS A 239 6.41 1.42 10.14
C HIS A 239 5.86 1.01 11.52
N ARG A 240 6.65 0.29 12.32
CA ARG A 240 6.25 -0.09 13.69
C ARG A 240 6.01 1.14 14.57
N GLN A 241 6.87 2.15 14.50
CA GLN A 241 6.70 3.38 15.25
C GLN A 241 5.43 4.12 14.83
N ARG A 242 5.16 4.21 13.52
CA ARG A 242 3.94 4.83 12.98
C ARG A 242 2.68 4.09 13.44
N ILE A 243 2.71 2.76 13.44
CA ILE A 243 1.61 1.94 13.98
C ILE A 243 1.42 2.22 15.47
N ALA A 244 2.50 2.28 16.26
CA ALA A 244 2.41 2.59 17.68
C ALA A 244 1.80 3.99 17.92
N ASN A 245 2.25 5.00 17.18
CA ASN A 245 1.71 6.36 17.26
C ASN A 245 0.23 6.43 16.87
N LEU A 246 -0.15 5.71 15.81
CA LEU A 246 -1.53 5.60 15.35
C LEU A 246 -2.42 4.96 16.43
N LYS A 247 -2.02 3.79 16.95
CA LYS A 247 -2.83 3.02 17.91
C LYS A 247 -2.93 3.70 19.28
N ASN A 248 -1.85 4.30 19.75
CA ASN A 248 -1.80 4.88 21.10
C ASN A 248 -2.22 6.35 21.14
N GLY A 249 -1.87 7.13 20.12
CA GLY A 249 -2.13 8.57 20.07
C GLY A 249 -3.32 8.96 19.20
N GLY A 250 -3.78 8.09 18.29
CA GLY A 250 -4.83 8.42 17.33
C GLY A 250 -4.40 9.39 16.23
N ASP A 251 -3.09 9.67 16.09
CA ASP A 251 -2.59 10.60 15.08
C ASP A 251 -2.61 9.95 13.69
N LEU A 252 -3.66 10.29 12.95
CA LEU A 252 -3.95 9.78 11.60
C LEU A 252 -2.92 10.22 10.56
N ALA A 253 -2.08 11.22 10.84
CA ALA A 253 -0.96 11.57 9.99
C ALA A 253 0.00 10.39 9.80
N ASN A 254 0.10 9.50 10.80
CA ASN A 254 0.93 8.29 10.73
C ASN A 254 0.43 7.24 9.72
N LEU A 255 -0.81 7.35 9.21
CA LEU A 255 -1.29 6.51 8.09
C LEU A 255 -0.62 6.88 6.78
N PHE A 256 -0.27 8.15 6.62
CA PHE A 256 0.36 8.66 5.43
C PHE A 256 1.86 8.76 5.68
N THR A 257 2.65 8.62 4.62
CA THR A 257 4.07 8.91 4.70
C THR A 257 4.25 10.38 5.07
N LEU A 258 4.80 10.65 6.26
CA LEU A 258 5.14 11.99 6.72
C LEU A 258 6.51 12.40 6.20
N THR A 259 6.68 12.52 4.88
CA THR A 259 7.72 13.36 4.22
C THR A 259 7.59 13.32 2.68
N PRO A 260 8.06 14.37 1.98
CA PRO A 260 7.54 14.87 0.70
C PRO A 260 7.86 14.06 -0.57
#